data_AF-A0A959NYL0-F1
#
_entry.id   AF-A0A959NYL0-F1
#
_cell.length_a   1.000
_cell.length_b   1.000
_cell.length_c   1.000
_cell.angle_alpha   90.00
_cell.angle_beta   90.00
_cell.angle_gamma   90.00
#
_symmetry.space_group_name_H-M   'P 1'
#
loop_
_entity.id
_entity.type
_entity.pdbx_description
1 polymer ?
#
loop_
_entity_poly.entity_id
_entity_poly.type
_entity_poly.pdbx_seq_one_letter_code
_entity_poly.pdbx_strand_id
1 'polypeptide(L)'
;DKQIENLRNRLEQQNDGKYDEWLKSTIKLYEEMAVNKAGELLKTLPEEEARDLIYAMKKKKAAEILSSLDTETVKKLTRAQK
;
A
#
# COMPACT_ATOMS: atom_id res chain seq x y z
N ASP A 1 33.22 -9.81 4.43
CA ASP A 1 32.54 -10.37 5.62
C ASP A 1 31.26 -11.11 5.28
N LYS A 2 31.32 -12.43 5.07
CA LYS A 2 30.14 -13.28 4.83
C LYS A 2 29.09 -13.22 5.96
N GLN A 3 29.52 -12.91 7.18
CA GLN A 3 28.60 -12.75 8.31
C GLN A 3 27.71 -11.51 8.18
N ILE A 4 28.25 -10.38 7.69
CA ILE A 4 27.48 -9.16 7.46
C ILE A 4 26.47 -9.36 6.33
N GLU A 5 26.89 -10.03 5.25
CA GLU A 5 26.01 -10.40 4.13
C GLU A 5 24.84 -11.29 4.58
N ASN A 6 25.12 -12.32 5.37
CA ASN A 6 24.09 -13.21 5.92
C ASN A 6 23.15 -12.52 6.93
N LEU A 7 23.60 -11.46 7.60
CA LEU A 7 22.74 -10.65 8.46
C LEU A 7 21.82 -9.74 7.64
N ARG A 8 22.33 -9.12 6.57
CA ARG A 8 21.53 -8.30 5.65
C ARG A 8 20.42 -9.12 4.99
N ASN A 9 20.76 -10.27 4.42
CA ASN A 9 19.78 -11.15 3.78
C ASN A 9 18.68 -11.62 4.75
N ARG A 10 19.00 -11.85 6.02
CA ARG A 10 18.01 -12.24 7.05
C ARG A 10 17.11 -11.08 7.46
N LEU A 11 17.65 -9.86 7.52
CA LEU A 11 16.85 -8.66 7.83
C LEU A 11 15.92 -8.30 6.67
N GLU A 12 16.38 -8.43 5.43
CA GLU A 12 15.54 -8.25 4.22
C GLU A 12 14.41 -9.28 4.19
N GLN A 13 14.71 -10.58 4.36
CA GLN A 13 13.68 -11.63 4.40
C GLN A 13 12.69 -11.50 5.56
N GLN A 14 13.12 -11.01 6.73
CA GLN A 14 12.21 -10.73 7.85
C GLN A 14 11.32 -9.51 7.60
N ASN A 15 11.81 -8.51 6.86
CA ASN A 15 11.02 -7.35 6.47
C ASN A 15 9.95 -7.75 5.46
N ASP A 16 10.30 -8.57 4.47
CA ASP A 16 9.37 -8.99 3.42
C ASP A 16 8.15 -9.72 4.00
N GLY A 17 8.37 -10.70 4.90
CA GLY A 17 7.27 -11.45 5.51
C GLY A 17 6.34 -10.60 6.38
N LYS A 18 6.89 -9.65 7.16
CA LYS A 18 6.09 -8.76 8.01
C LYS A 18 5.33 -7.73 7.19
N TYR A 19 5.94 -7.20 6.14
CA TYR A 19 5.29 -6.25 5.25
C TYR A 19 4.14 -6.92 4.48
N ASP A 20 4.35 -8.13 3.97
CA ASP A 20 3.30 -8.90 3.30
C ASP A 20 2.10 -9.18 4.22
N GLU A 21 2.34 -9.51 5.49
CA GLU A 21 1.28 -9.72 6.48
C GLU A 21 0.53 -8.42 6.80
N TRP A 22 1.27 -7.33 7.00
CA TRP A 22 0.69 -6.00 7.16
C TRP A 22 -0.15 -5.62 5.94
N LEU A 23 0.36 -5.82 4.73
CA LEU A 23 -0.32 -5.47 3.49
C LEU A 23 -1.62 -6.26 3.34
N LYS A 24 -1.59 -7.58 3.55
CA LYS A 24 -2.79 -8.44 3.48
C LYS A 24 -3.86 -8.06 4.48
N SER A 25 -3.48 -7.83 5.73
CA SER A 25 -4.42 -7.47 6.79
C SER A 25 -5.02 -6.07 6.56
N THR A 26 -4.18 -5.12 6.11
CA THR A 26 -4.59 -3.75 5.84
C THR A 26 -5.50 -3.67 4.61
N ILE A 27 -5.20 -4.38 3.51
CA ILE A 27 -6.08 -4.46 2.33
C ILE A 27 -7.49 -4.88 2.74
N LYS A 28 -7.60 -5.95 3.54
CA LYS A 28 -8.90 -6.47 3.97
C LYS A 28 -9.70 -5.40 4.74
N LEU A 29 -9.05 -4.67 5.64
CA LEU A 29 -9.67 -3.57 6.37
C LEU A 29 -10.17 -2.46 5.43
N TYR A 30 -9.36 -2.04 4.47
CA TYR A 30 -9.73 -0.99 3.51
C TYR A 30 -10.85 -1.43 2.56
N GLU A 31 -10.90 -2.71 2.19
CA GLU A 31 -11.97 -3.26 1.34
C GLU A 31 -13.34 -3.25 2.02
N GLU A 32 -13.37 -3.56 3.32
CA GLU A 32 -14.58 -3.57 4.14
C GLU A 32 -15.01 -2.15 4.56
N MET A 33 -14.12 -1.17 4.48
CA MET A 33 -14.37 0.21 4.90
C MET A 33 -15.21 1.01 3.88
N ALA A 34 -15.98 1.98 4.36
CA ALA A 34 -16.67 2.94 3.49
C ALA A 34 -15.67 3.73 2.62
N VAL A 35 -16.01 3.91 1.34
CA VAL A 35 -15.13 4.48 0.29
C VAL A 35 -14.53 5.83 0.70
N ASN A 36 -15.35 6.76 1.17
CA ASN A 36 -14.89 8.10 1.58
C ASN A 36 -13.88 8.03 2.73
N LYS A 37 -14.12 7.16 3.73
CA LYS A 37 -13.22 7.02 4.88
C LYS A 37 -11.91 6.34 4.48
N ALA A 38 -11.97 5.34 3.61
CA ALA A 38 -10.79 4.70 3.06
C ALA A 38 -9.92 5.70 2.29
N GLY A 39 -10.55 6.57 1.46
CA GLY A 39 -9.86 7.64 0.74
C GLY A 39 -9.14 8.63 1.67
N GLU A 40 -9.82 9.10 2.72
CA GLU A 40 -9.20 10.02 3.68
C GLU A 40 -8.02 9.38 4.44
N LEU A 41 -8.12 8.10 4.81
CA LEU A 41 -7.01 7.41 5.46
C LEU A 41 -5.81 7.18 4.52
N LEU A 42 -6.06 6.89 3.24
CA LEU A 42 -4.96 6.76 2.26
C LEU A 42 -4.13 8.05 2.15
N LYS A 43 -4.75 9.23 2.31
CA LYS A 43 -4.03 10.52 2.29
C LYS A 43 -3.07 10.69 3.48
N THR A 44 -3.29 9.96 4.57
CA THR A 44 -2.45 10.03 5.78
C THR A 44 -1.26 9.08 5.73
N LEU A 45 -1.27 8.11 4.80
CA LEU A 45 -0.20 7.15 4.64
C LEU A 45 0.94 7.73 3.78
N PRO A 46 2.17 7.21 3.94
CA PRO A 46 3.24 7.41 2.97
C PRO A 46 2.79 7.02 1.55
N GLU A 47 3.27 7.75 0.54
CA GLU A 47 2.85 7.57 -0.86
C GLU A 47 3.06 6.14 -1.36
N GLU A 48 4.19 5.52 -1.03
CA GLU A 48 4.50 4.15 -1.45
C GLU A 48 3.57 3.11 -0.80
N GLU A 49 3.29 3.24 0.51
CA GLU A 49 2.36 2.35 1.21
C GLU A 49 0.93 2.49 0.69
N ALA A 50 0.49 3.73 0.45
CA ALA A 50 -0.84 4.00 -0.11
C ALA A 50 -0.99 3.42 -1.52
N ARG A 51 0.07 3.48 -2.33
CA ARG A 51 0.12 2.85 -3.65
C ARG A 51 0.03 1.34 -3.55
N ASP A 52 0.86 0.73 -2.71
CA ASP A 52 0.87 -0.73 -2.53
C ASP A 52 -0.51 -1.23 -2.14
N LEU A 53 -1.21 -0.54 -1.24
CA LEU A 53 -2.59 -0.84 -0.89
C LEU A 53 -3.54 -0.74 -2.08
N ILE A 54 -3.50 0.36 -2.83
CA ILE A 54 -4.37 0.59 -4.00
C ILE A 54 -4.14 -0.46 -5.09
N TYR A 55 -2.89 -0.85 -5.33
CA TYR A 55 -2.54 -1.81 -6.37
C TYR A 55 -2.80 -3.27 -5.95
N ALA A 56 -2.74 -3.57 -4.65
CA ALA A 56 -2.93 -4.92 -4.14
C ALA A 56 -4.39 -5.25 -3.78
N MET A 57 -5.25 -4.26 -3.56
CA MET A 57 -6.68 -4.50 -3.28
C MET A 57 -7.50 -4.81 -4.56
N LYS A 58 -8.76 -5.22 -4.38
CA LYS A 58 -9.70 -5.47 -5.48
C LYS A 58 -9.87 -4.23 -6.36
N LYS A 59 -9.65 -4.41 -7.67
CA LYS A 59 -9.74 -3.35 -8.71
C LYS A 59 -11.00 -2.49 -8.61
N LYS A 60 -12.17 -3.10 -8.36
CA LYS A 60 -13.43 -2.37 -8.21
C LYS A 60 -13.39 -1.39 -7.04
N LYS A 61 -12.91 -1.87 -5.88
CA LYS A 61 -12.80 -1.06 -4.67
C LYS A 61 -11.77 0.05 -4.83
N ALA A 62 -10.60 -0.27 -5.39
CA ALA A 62 -9.58 0.71 -5.71
C ALA A 62 -10.14 1.83 -6.61
N ALA A 63 -10.86 1.46 -7.68
CA ALA A 63 -11.48 2.44 -8.58
C ALA A 63 -12.53 3.31 -7.89
N GLU A 64 -13.37 2.73 -7.02
CA GLU A 64 -14.34 3.48 -6.21
C GLU A 64 -13.66 4.49 -5.29
N ILE A 65 -12.60 4.07 -4.58
CA ILE A 65 -11.82 4.94 -3.70
C ILE A 65 -11.16 6.06 -4.50
N LEU A 66 -10.45 5.73 -5.57
CA LEU A 66 -9.81 6.72 -6.44
C LEU A 66 -10.82 7.72 -7.02
N SER A 67 -12.03 7.28 -7.35
CA SER A 67 -13.08 8.16 -7.88
C SER A 67 -13.65 9.12 -6.82
N SER A 68 -13.48 8.81 -5.53
CA SER A 68 -13.88 9.70 -4.42
C SER A 68 -12.82 10.74 -4.05
N LEU A 69 -11.60 10.61 -4.58
CA LEU A 69 -10.46 11.46 -4.27
C LEU A 69 -10.34 12.62 -5.26
N ASP A 70 -9.62 13.66 -4.83
CA ASP A 70 -9.26 14.77 -5.72
C ASP A 70 -8.20 14.33 -6.75
N THR A 71 -8.15 15.05 -7.87
CA THR A 71 -7.28 14.71 -9.00
C THR A 71 -5.79 14.74 -8.63
N GLU A 72 -5.36 15.58 -7.69
CA GLU A 72 -3.95 15.64 -7.29
C GLU A 72 -3.55 14.38 -6.52
N THR A 73 -4.37 13.97 -5.55
CA THR A 73 -4.18 12.73 -4.79
C THR A 73 -4.18 11.52 -5.72
N VAL A 74 -5.13 11.42 -6.65
CA VAL A 74 -5.16 10.32 -7.63
C VAL A 74 -3.88 10.28 -8.45
N LYS A 75 -3.41 11.42 -8.96
CA LYS A 75 -2.15 11.48 -9.72
C LYS A 75 -0.95 10.98 -8.93
N LYS A 76 -0.86 11.30 -7.63
CA LYS A 76 0.19 10.78 -6.75
C LYS A 76 0.09 9.27 -6.63
N LEU A 77 -1.11 8.73 -6.40
CA LEU A 77 -1.32 7.30 -6.21
C LEU A 77 -1.22 6.46 -7.49
N THR A 78 -1.42 7.03 -8.68
CA THR A 78 -1.41 6.25 -9.94
C THR A 78 -0.25 6.60 -10.87
N ARG A 79 0.75 7.35 -10.40
CA ARG A 79 1.89 7.74 -11.22
C ARG A 79 2.69 6.50 -11.62
N ALA A 80 2.92 6.32 -12.91
CA ALA A 80 3.83 5.30 -13.41
C ALA A 80 5.25 5.59 -12.89
N GLN A 81 5.86 4.63 -12.20
CA GLN A 81 7.27 4.67 -11.86
C GLN A 81 8.09 4.56 -13.17
N LYS A 82 9.04 5.48 -13.35
CA LYS A 82 9.95 5.51 -14.51
C LYS A 82 11.19 4.69 -14.21
#